data_AF-A0A2S0WRB5-F1
#
_entry.id   AF-A0A2S0WRB5-F1
#
_cell.length_a   1.000
_cell.length_b   1.000
_cell.length_c   1.000
_cell.angle_alpha   90.00
_cell.angle_beta   90.00
_cell.angle_gamma   90.00
#
_symmetry.space_group_name_H-M   'P 1'
#
loop_
_entity.id
_entity.type
_entity.pdbx_description
1 polymer ?
#
loop_
_entity_poly.entity_id
_entity_poly.type
_entity_poly.pdbx_seq_one_letter_code
_entity_poly.pdbx_strand_id
1 'polypeptide(L)'
;MFVVKNARAMAALVIAEAVVVLVYVIDSVRTAGELADWTTGLRIALVVAALVVAVITYAAWSHRNTVHTICAMLLGLLGGAALVAAVSTGGSGEVYGSAPMALVGTLATVAAVVVSQIAMSRSQEAPR
;
A
#
# COMPACT_ATOMS: atom_id res chain seq x y z
N MET A 1 22.01 -13.66 -7.89
CA MET A 1 21.44 -12.34 -8.28
C MET A 1 19.92 -12.21 -8.03
N PHE A 2 19.11 -13.28 -8.20
CA PHE A 2 17.66 -13.24 -7.98
C PHE A 2 17.20 -12.99 -6.53
N VAL A 3 17.92 -13.51 -5.53
CA VAL A 3 17.58 -13.32 -4.09
C VAL A 3 17.63 -11.85 -3.67
N VAL A 4 18.57 -11.07 -4.23
CA VAL A 4 18.72 -9.63 -3.92
C VAL A 4 17.59 -8.80 -4.51
N LYS A 5 17.03 -9.19 -5.67
CA LYS A 5 15.85 -8.53 -6.26
C LYS A 5 14.61 -8.73 -5.38
N ASN A 6 14.40 -9.93 -4.87
CA ASN A 6 13.25 -10.23 -4.01
C ASN A 6 13.35 -9.52 -2.65
N ALA A 7 14.54 -9.47 -2.05
CA ALA A 7 14.76 -8.76 -0.78
C ALA A 7 14.50 -7.24 -0.90
N ARG A 8 14.93 -6.62 -2.00
CA ARG A 8 14.68 -5.19 -2.26
C ARG A 8 13.21 -4.88 -2.53
N ALA A 9 12.51 -5.74 -3.28
CA ALA A 9 11.09 -5.60 -3.52
C ALA A 9 10.27 -5.75 -2.23
N MET A 10 10.68 -6.65 -1.34
CA MET A 10 10.04 -6.83 -0.03
C MET A 10 10.27 -5.62 0.87
N ALA A 11 11.50 -5.09 0.94
CA ALA A 11 11.78 -3.87 1.65
C ALA A 11 10.95 -2.68 1.12
N ALA A 12 10.82 -2.56 -0.20
CA ALA A 12 10.00 -1.51 -0.82
C ALA A 12 8.50 -1.67 -0.48
N LEU A 13 7.96 -2.89 -0.48
CA LEU A 13 6.58 -3.19 -0.07
C LEU A 13 6.34 -2.79 1.39
N VAL A 14 7.22 -3.17 2.30
CA VAL A 14 7.11 -2.85 3.73
C VAL A 14 7.24 -1.35 3.98
N ILE A 15 8.16 -0.67 3.28
CA ILE A 15 8.30 0.78 3.38
C ILE A 15 7.04 1.48 2.86
N ALA A 16 6.49 1.04 1.73
CA ALA A 16 5.27 1.60 1.17
C ALA A 16 4.07 1.39 2.11
N GLU A 17 3.94 0.19 2.69
CA GLU A 17 2.93 -0.10 3.72
C GLU A 17 3.10 0.81 4.94
N ALA A 18 4.33 0.94 5.45
CA ALA A 18 4.61 1.81 6.59
C ALA A 18 4.23 3.27 6.31
N VAL A 19 4.48 3.77 5.09
CA VAL A 19 4.05 5.11 4.67
C VAL A 19 2.52 5.21 4.70
N VAL A 20 1.80 4.26 4.12
CA VAL A 20 0.32 4.27 4.09
C VAL A 20 -0.25 4.29 5.52
N VAL A 21 0.27 3.44 6.40
CA VAL A 21 -0.16 3.36 7.81
C VAL A 21 0.19 4.64 8.57
N LEU A 22 1.42 5.16 8.42
CA LEU A 22 1.84 6.40 9.08
C LEU A 22 0.98 7.58 8.66
N VAL A 23 0.70 7.73 7.37
CA VAL A 23 -0.16 8.82 6.88
C VAL A 23 -1.57 8.70 7.44
N TYR A 24 -2.11 7.48 7.53
CA TYR A 24 -3.40 7.23 8.17
C TYR A 24 -3.43 7.57 9.66
N VAL A 25 -2.38 7.20 10.41
CA VAL A 25 -2.26 7.54 11.84
C VAL A 25 -2.09 9.05 12.02
N ILE A 26 -1.29 9.72 11.19
CA ILE A 26 -1.07 11.16 11.27
C ILE A 26 -2.38 11.92 11.02
N ASP A 27 -3.14 11.54 10.00
CA ASP A 27 -4.42 12.17 9.68
C ASP A 27 -5.49 11.90 10.76
N SER A 28 -5.47 10.73 11.40
CA SER A 28 -6.42 10.39 12.48
C SER A 28 -6.10 11.02 13.84
N VAL A 29 -4.84 11.41 14.09
CA VAL A 29 -4.39 11.95 15.39
C VAL A 29 -4.28 13.48 15.39
N ARG A 30 -3.97 14.12 14.25
CA ARG A 30 -3.82 15.58 14.19
C ARG A 30 -5.15 16.30 13.97
N THR A 31 -5.30 17.48 14.57
CA THR A 31 -6.37 18.42 14.26
C THR A 31 -6.06 19.20 12.97
N ALA A 32 -7.09 19.45 12.16
CA ALA A 32 -7.01 20.01 10.79
C ALA A 32 -6.17 21.29 10.63
N GLY A 33 -5.89 22.03 11.70
CA GLY A 33 -5.06 23.24 11.69
C GLY A 33 -3.55 23.00 11.59
N GLU A 34 -3.03 21.86 12.04
CA GLU A 34 -1.57 21.56 12.03
C GLU A 34 -1.08 20.89 10.73
N LEU A 35 -2.00 20.43 9.88
CA LEU A 35 -1.68 19.66 8.68
C LEU A 35 -1.56 20.51 7.41
N ALA A 36 -2.09 21.75 7.42
CA ALA A 36 -2.28 22.58 6.23
C ALA A 36 -1.02 22.68 5.33
N ASP A 37 0.16 22.93 5.92
CA ASP A 37 1.43 23.08 5.19
C ASP A 37 1.97 21.77 4.60
N TRP A 38 1.56 20.61 5.11
CA TRP A 38 2.11 19.30 4.71
C TRP A 38 1.12 18.41 3.97
N THR A 39 -0.16 18.79 3.92
CA THR A 39 -1.26 18.02 3.29
C THR A 39 -0.92 17.55 1.87
N THR A 40 -0.45 18.46 1.02
CA THR A 40 -0.14 18.15 -0.38
C THR A 40 1.00 17.13 -0.49
N GLY A 41 2.04 17.27 0.34
CA GLY A 41 3.16 16.33 0.39
C GLY A 41 2.72 14.93 0.85
N LEU A 42 1.88 14.87 1.89
CA LEU A 42 1.32 13.61 2.41
C LEU A 42 0.46 12.89 1.37
N ARG A 43 -0.38 13.63 0.63
CA ARG A 43 -1.20 13.08 -0.46
C ARG A 43 -0.35 12.48 -1.57
N ILE A 44 0.70 13.18 -2.01
CA ILE A 44 1.62 12.67 -3.03
C ILE A 44 2.35 11.42 -2.53
N ALA A 45 2.88 11.46 -1.31
CA ALA A 45 3.56 10.30 -0.72
C ALA A 45 2.65 9.07 -0.65
N LEU A 46 1.39 9.27 -0.28
CA LEU A 46 0.40 8.19 -0.22
C LEU A 46 0.10 7.59 -1.60
N VAL A 47 -0.11 8.43 -2.61
CA VAL A 47 -0.36 7.98 -3.99
C VAL A 47 0.84 7.20 -4.52
N VAL A 48 2.05 7.70 -4.27
CA VAL A 48 3.29 7.00 -4.66
C VAL A 48 3.40 5.66 -3.94
N ALA A 49 3.14 5.60 -2.64
CA ALA A 49 3.17 4.35 -1.87
C ALA A 49 2.15 3.33 -2.39
N ALA A 50 0.91 3.76 -2.62
CA ALA A 50 -0.13 2.93 -3.23
C ALA A 50 0.29 2.38 -4.61
N LEU A 51 0.92 3.22 -5.43
CA LEU A 51 1.42 2.84 -6.74
C LEU A 51 2.55 1.80 -6.63
N VAL A 52 3.46 1.95 -5.68
CA VAL A 52 4.52 0.97 -5.42
C VAL A 52 3.93 -0.39 -5.04
N VAL A 53 2.94 -0.44 -4.13
CA VAL A 53 2.26 -1.69 -3.75
C VAL A 53 1.59 -2.33 -4.97
N ALA A 54 0.85 -1.55 -5.77
CA ALA A 54 0.17 -2.04 -6.96
C ALA A 54 1.16 -2.60 -8.01
N VAL A 55 2.25 -1.89 -8.29
CA VAL A 55 3.26 -2.33 -9.28
C VAL A 55 3.97 -3.60 -8.82
N ILE A 56 4.36 -3.69 -7.56
CA ILE A 56 5.08 -4.87 -7.05
C ILE A 56 4.16 -6.09 -7.01
N THR A 57 2.92 -5.93 -6.54
CA THR A 57 1.95 -7.05 -6.50
C THR A 57 1.55 -7.50 -7.90
N TYR A 58 1.40 -6.58 -8.86
CA TYR A 58 1.20 -6.91 -10.27
C TYR A 58 2.40 -7.66 -10.86
N ALA A 59 3.63 -7.17 -10.63
CA ALA A 59 4.84 -7.82 -11.12
C ALA A 59 5.02 -9.23 -10.52
N ALA A 60 4.66 -9.42 -9.25
CA ALA A 60 4.68 -10.73 -8.60
C ALA A 60 3.70 -11.70 -9.27
N TRP A 61 2.48 -11.25 -9.55
CA TRP A 61 1.48 -12.03 -10.28
C TRP A 61 1.89 -12.33 -11.72
N SER A 62 2.42 -11.34 -12.45
CA SER A 62 2.83 -11.50 -13.84
C SER A 62 3.97 -12.51 -13.99
N HIS A 63 4.84 -12.64 -12.98
CA HIS A 63 5.91 -13.63 -12.97
C HIS A 63 5.47 -15.01 -12.47
N ARG A 64 4.53 -15.08 -11.52
CA ARG A 64 4.02 -16.35 -10.98
C ARG A 64 2.52 -16.23 -10.73
N ASN A 65 1.75 -16.95 -11.54
CA ASN A 65 0.30 -16.93 -11.45
C ASN A 65 -0.21 -17.96 -10.43
N THR A 66 -0.18 -17.59 -9.15
CA THR A 66 -0.77 -18.37 -8.04
C THR A 66 -2.00 -17.66 -7.45
N VAL A 67 -2.85 -18.40 -6.73
CA VAL A 67 -4.03 -17.82 -6.04
C VAL A 67 -3.63 -16.67 -5.10
N HIS A 68 -2.52 -16.84 -4.35
CA HIS A 68 -2.04 -15.83 -3.41
C HIS A 68 -1.58 -14.55 -4.13
N THR A 69 -0.84 -14.68 -5.23
CA THR A 69 -0.38 -13.53 -6.01
C THR A 69 -1.53 -12.80 -6.72
N ILE A 70 -2.57 -13.53 -7.16
CA ILE A 70 -3.80 -12.91 -7.69
C ILE A 70 -4.51 -12.11 -6.59
N CYS A 71 -4.73 -12.72 -5.42
CA CYS A 71 -5.38 -12.04 -4.29
C CYS A 71 -4.60 -10.79 -3.85
N ALA A 72 -3.27 -10.90 -3.74
CA ALA A 72 -2.42 -9.76 -3.40
C ALA A 72 -2.51 -8.63 -4.44
N MET A 73 -2.54 -8.96 -5.73
CA MET A 73 -2.74 -7.97 -6.80
C MET A 73 -4.09 -7.28 -6.70
N LEU A 74 -5.18 -8.05 -6.56
CA LEU A 74 -6.53 -7.49 -6.45
C LEU A 74 -6.68 -6.60 -5.21
N LEU A 75 -6.15 -7.03 -4.07
CA LEU A 75 -6.16 -6.24 -2.82
C LEU A 75 -5.29 -4.99 -2.94
N GLY A 76 -4.12 -5.09 -3.58
CA GLY A 76 -3.23 -3.94 -3.80
C GLY A 76 -3.87 -2.89 -4.72
N LEU A 77 -4.53 -3.31 -5.80
CA LEU A 77 -5.26 -2.43 -6.71
C LEU A 77 -6.49 -1.81 -6.03
N LEU A 78 -7.27 -2.61 -5.30
CA LEU A 78 -8.43 -2.13 -4.55
C LEU A 78 -8.01 -1.11 -3.49
N GLY A 79 -6.98 -1.44 -2.70
CA GLY A 79 -6.45 -0.55 -1.66
C GLY A 79 -5.93 0.75 -2.23
N GLY A 80 -5.13 0.68 -3.31
CA GLY A 80 -4.63 1.86 -3.99
C GLY A 80 -5.75 2.73 -4.58
N ALA A 81 -6.74 2.14 -5.24
CA ALA A 81 -7.88 2.86 -5.79
C ALA A 81 -8.71 3.55 -4.69
N ALA A 82 -8.97 2.86 -3.58
CA ALA A 82 -9.70 3.42 -2.44
C ALA A 82 -8.93 4.58 -1.78
N LEU A 83 -7.60 4.45 -1.62
CA LEU A 83 -6.76 5.52 -1.08
C LEU A 83 -6.73 6.75 -2.00
N VAL A 84 -6.60 6.54 -3.32
CA VAL A 84 -6.65 7.64 -4.30
C VAL A 84 -8.01 8.34 -4.25
N ALA A 85 -9.11 7.59 -4.19
CA ALA A 85 -10.45 8.14 -4.07
C ALA A 85 -10.61 8.95 -2.76
N ALA A 86 -10.13 8.40 -1.64
CA ALA A 86 -10.14 9.08 -0.34
C ALA A 86 -9.34 10.39 -0.36
N VAL A 87 -8.18 10.41 -1.02
CA VAL A 87 -7.34 11.61 -1.15
C VAL A 87 -7.94 12.64 -2.10
N SER A 88 -8.53 12.21 -3.21
CA SER A 88 -9.09 13.11 -4.24
C SER A 88 -10.30 13.91 -3.77
N THR A 89 -10.96 13.45 -2.70
CA THR A 89 -12.18 14.07 -2.16
C THR A 89 -11.90 15.00 -0.98
N GLY A 90 -10.64 15.10 -0.52
CA GLY A 90 -10.28 15.89 0.67
C GLY A 90 -10.21 17.39 0.43
N GLY A 91 -10.69 18.18 1.41
CA GLY A 91 -10.60 19.64 1.42
C GLY A 91 -9.17 20.18 1.59
N SER A 92 -8.98 21.51 1.59
CA SER A 92 -7.65 22.16 1.60
C SER A 92 -6.80 21.93 2.88
N GLY A 93 -7.35 21.33 3.93
CA GLY A 93 -6.65 21.05 5.19
C GLY A 93 -6.63 19.58 5.63
N GLU A 94 -7.19 18.67 4.83
CA GLU A 94 -7.35 17.25 5.19
C GLU A 94 -6.53 16.37 4.26
N VAL A 95 -5.98 15.23 4.71
CA VAL A 95 -5.32 14.29 3.78
C VAL A 95 -6.36 13.42 3.09
N TYR A 96 -7.38 12.98 3.83
CA TYR A 96 -8.49 12.19 3.30
C TYR A 96 -9.81 12.96 3.39
N GLY A 97 -10.58 13.03 2.30
CA GLY A 97 -11.95 13.52 2.32
C GLY A 97 -12.98 12.50 2.79
N SER A 98 -12.55 11.24 2.97
CA SER A 98 -13.42 10.16 3.44
C SER A 98 -12.63 9.19 4.31
N ALA A 99 -12.82 9.31 5.63
CA ALA A 99 -12.29 8.38 6.62
C ALA A 99 -12.65 6.90 6.37
N PRO A 100 -13.89 6.51 5.98
CA PRO A 100 -14.19 5.11 5.72
C PRO A 100 -13.48 4.56 4.48
N MET A 101 -13.31 5.35 3.42
CA MET A 101 -12.52 4.93 2.25
C MET A 101 -11.03 4.83 2.56
N ALA A 102 -10.50 5.72 3.39
CA ALA A 102 -9.12 5.63 3.87
C ALA A 102 -8.87 4.36 4.69
N LEU A 103 -9.82 3.99 5.57
CA LEU A 103 -9.74 2.76 6.36
C LEU A 103 -9.82 1.50 5.48
N VAL A 104 -10.75 1.46 4.52
CA VAL A 104 -10.83 0.33 3.58
C VAL A 104 -9.57 0.22 2.74
N GLY A 105 -9.06 1.36 2.26
CA GLY A 105 -7.84 1.43 1.47
C GLY A 105 -6.62 0.91 2.22
N THR A 106 -6.43 1.38 3.46
CA THR A 106 -5.32 0.95 4.34
C THR A 106 -5.40 -0.54 4.66
N LEU A 107 -6.56 -1.06 5.07
CA LEU A 107 -6.74 -2.49 5.36
C LEU A 107 -6.48 -3.36 4.13
N ALA A 108 -6.97 -2.96 2.96
CA ALA A 108 -6.74 -3.68 1.72
C ALA A 108 -5.24 -3.69 1.35
N THR A 109 -4.52 -2.58 1.52
CA THR A 109 -3.06 -2.55 1.30
C THR A 109 -2.30 -3.45 2.28
N VAL A 110 -2.65 -3.43 3.58
CA VAL A 110 -2.03 -4.31 4.58
C VAL A 110 -2.28 -5.77 4.23
N ALA A 111 -3.52 -6.13 3.89
CA ALA A 111 -3.86 -7.49 3.47
C ALA A 111 -3.08 -7.90 2.20
N ALA A 112 -2.92 -6.99 1.23
CA ALA A 112 -2.12 -7.24 0.03
C ALA A 112 -0.66 -7.54 0.37
N VAL A 113 -0.05 -6.79 1.29
CA VAL A 113 1.34 -7.01 1.70
C VAL A 113 1.46 -8.34 2.45
N VAL A 114 0.60 -8.62 3.41
CA VAL A 114 0.62 -9.89 4.18
C VAL A 114 0.49 -11.09 3.25
N VAL A 115 -0.48 -11.07 2.31
CA VAL A 115 -0.65 -12.16 1.34
C VAL A 115 0.57 -12.29 0.43
N SER A 116 1.20 -11.17 0.03
CA SER A 116 2.45 -11.18 -0.74
C SER A 116 3.60 -11.82 0.03
N GLN A 117 3.73 -11.56 1.33
CA GLN A 117 4.73 -12.17 2.18
C GLN A 117 4.51 -13.68 2.29
N ILE A 118 3.26 -14.13 2.52
CA ILE A 118 2.91 -15.56 2.58
C ILE A 118 3.27 -16.27 1.26
N ALA A 119 2.94 -15.66 0.12
CA ALA A 119 3.26 -16.20 -1.20
C ALA A 119 4.79 -16.37 -1.40
N MET A 120 5.57 -15.42 -0.90
CA MET A 120 7.03 -15.47 -0.97
C MET A 120 7.64 -16.51 -0.02
N SER A 121 7.18 -16.62 1.22
CA SER A 121 7.68 -17.61 2.19
C SER A 121 7.47 -19.05 1.70
N ARG A 122 6.28 -19.36 1.18
CA ARG A 122 5.99 -20.68 0.59
C ARG A 122 6.85 -21.01 -0.63
N SER A 123 7.34 -19.99 -1.34
CA SER A 123 8.25 -20.17 -2.47
C SER A 123 9.66 -20.59 -2.05
N GLN A 124 10.05 -20.35 -0.79
CA GLN A 124 11.35 -20.74 -0.25
C GLN A 124 11.33 -22.13 0.42
N GLU A 125 10.16 -22.57 0.88
CA GLU A 125 9.99 -23.85 1.59
C GLU A 125 9.92 -25.08 0.68
N ALA A 126 9.83 -24.96 -0.65
CA ALA A 126 9.85 -26.12 -1.54
C ALA A 126 11.27 -26.71 -1.62
N PRO A 127 11.59 -27.81 -0.92
CA PRO A 127 12.88 -28.47 -1.05
C PRO A 127 12.83 -29.30 -2.34
N ARG A 128 13.97 -29.34 -3.04
CA ARG A 128 14.19 -30.30 -4.13
C ARG A 128 14.21 -31.73 -3.62
#